data_AF-A0A3A0CRY2-F1
#
_entry.id   AF-A0A3A0CRY2-F1
#
_cell.length_a   1.000
_cell.length_b   1.000
_cell.length_c   1.000
_cell.angle_alpha   90.00
_cell.angle_beta   90.00
_cell.angle_gamma   90.00
#
_symmetry.space_group_name_H-M   'P 1'
#
loop_
_entity.id
_entity.type
_entity.pdbx_description
1 polymer ?
#
loop_
_entity_poly.entity_id
_entity_poly.type
_entity_poly.pdbx_seq_one_letter_code
_entity_poly.pdbx_strand_id
1 'polypeptide(L)'
;MADVVASTGLADSSTQIVDVWSRTAPKYRLRAVLMLLLLALLFAGLCCFTFWLRTGVYLPWEYAGYARLMQYSFNPSGPDQITLSQFLSTPISVEIVPIHSVIVGLLFASICSVPILVAILYRFPSSIIFAAMVCFLAAMPWLGLTVLAGCALASWPRFRFSFRFASALMGLMPVGIYFISASWEPAGSPQPIQNRALMYAPWVLAILSSCVICAVALAVAKLINYRPGGVAPVLALVFAIPMYLFHTQVGRDELEFRLLEQEIGPKSAGLFASVDVAALAHREATRIWSGTSGLSYDAIYRRLLEEEEGQALIKTETDRAVAVLRCDSFLEHFPSSRYASAVLFLKAQALDQRVQRAALVSEHRIEFHNDMPSRASRTSWQAIVESFPDSPLAAMGLSKLALLDARAGRIDEAIGRLTTLIDRFDVSRATTQPSGGQAPRQSVFQKADPVAGLGVNAKIVVSHARRLREMLTACRADAPRHYDQIFVVPTNDPSPMRHPAQLLLCLDDTDPCYRANLGALADAFPATNTADYIRIRLELMQPAISLRIQKFRQAAVDLRGRPAGAEAMFRLAEVLQEDSLTSEARAVLADLIEAYAESCWAAEAGHRLSSLSMIDRVTN
;
A
#
# COMPACT_ATOMS: atom_id res chain seq x y z
N MET A 1 35.56 80.05 -47.49
CA MET A 1 36.32 78.96 -46.84
C MET A 1 35.97 78.98 -45.36
N ALA A 2 35.02 78.13 -44.95
CA ALA A 2 34.85 77.53 -43.62
C ALA A 2 33.41 77.00 -43.51
N ASP A 3 33.17 75.82 -44.11
CA ASP A 3 31.95 75.04 -43.89
C ASP A 3 32.03 74.37 -42.50
N VAL A 4 31.18 74.81 -41.58
CA VAL A 4 30.96 74.16 -40.29
C VAL A 4 29.72 73.28 -40.42
N VAL A 5 29.96 72.00 -40.72
CA VAL A 5 28.92 70.96 -40.77
C VAL A 5 28.48 70.65 -39.34
N ALA A 6 27.29 71.13 -38.97
CA ALA A 6 26.61 70.75 -37.74
C ALA A 6 26.14 69.29 -37.83
N SER A 7 26.92 68.37 -37.26
CA SER A 7 26.50 67.01 -36.98
C SER A 7 25.51 66.99 -35.83
N THR A 8 24.22 67.14 -36.13
CA THR A 8 23.13 66.76 -35.22
C THR A 8 23.27 65.27 -34.93
N GLY A 9 23.92 64.95 -33.81
CA GLY A 9 23.93 63.62 -33.23
C GLY A 9 22.50 63.25 -32.86
N LEU A 10 21.82 62.54 -33.77
CA LEU A 10 20.67 61.71 -33.44
C LEU A 10 21.19 60.69 -32.42
N ALA A 11 21.13 61.06 -31.14
CA ALA A 11 21.32 60.14 -30.04
C ALA A 11 20.31 59.03 -30.26
N ASP A 12 20.81 57.91 -30.76
CA ASP A 12 20.07 56.70 -31.03
C ASP A 12 19.50 56.26 -29.68
N SER A 13 18.30 56.74 -29.35
CA SER A 13 17.60 56.44 -28.12
C SER A 13 17.24 54.97 -28.20
N SER A 14 18.23 54.13 -27.88
CA SER A 14 18.15 52.69 -27.96
C SER A 14 16.94 52.26 -27.15
N THR A 15 15.82 52.05 -27.84
CA THR A 15 14.53 51.75 -27.24
C THR A 15 14.74 50.60 -26.28
N GLN A 16 14.67 50.87 -24.99
CA GLN A 16 15.01 49.89 -23.97
C GLN A 16 14.07 48.69 -24.15
N ILE A 17 14.61 47.54 -24.55
CA ILE A 17 13.81 46.33 -24.80
C ILE A 17 13.40 45.75 -23.45
N VAL A 18 12.20 46.13 -22.99
CA VAL A 18 11.68 45.77 -21.67
C VAL A 18 11.09 44.35 -21.65
N ASP A 19 10.40 43.91 -22.71
CA ASP A 19 9.76 42.59 -22.80
C ASP A 19 9.80 42.02 -24.23
N VAL A 20 9.32 40.77 -24.41
CA VAL A 20 9.27 40.12 -25.75
C VAL A 20 8.35 40.89 -26.71
N TRP A 21 7.34 41.56 -26.18
CA TRP A 21 6.30 42.27 -26.94
C TRP A 21 6.71 43.68 -27.37
N SER A 22 7.81 44.22 -26.85
CA SER A 22 8.34 45.52 -27.26
C SER A 22 8.81 45.51 -28.72
N ARG A 23 9.00 44.32 -29.32
CA ARG A 23 9.26 44.14 -30.75
C ARG A 23 7.93 44.10 -31.51
N THR A 24 7.57 45.21 -32.14
CA THR A 24 6.27 45.37 -32.83
C THR A 24 6.18 44.67 -34.19
N ALA A 25 7.31 44.30 -34.82
CA ALA A 25 7.27 43.71 -36.15
C ALA A 25 6.52 42.35 -36.17
N PRO A 26 5.67 42.09 -37.18
CA PRO A 26 4.75 40.95 -37.22
C PRO A 26 5.49 39.60 -37.13
N LYS A 27 6.67 39.49 -37.75
CA LYS A 27 7.52 38.29 -37.69
C LYS A 27 7.92 37.89 -36.26
N TYR A 28 8.15 38.86 -35.38
CA TYR A 28 8.53 38.60 -33.99
C TYR A 28 7.32 38.23 -33.15
N ARG A 29 6.16 38.83 -33.41
CA ARG A 29 4.90 38.48 -32.75
C ARG A 29 4.47 37.04 -33.07
N LEU A 30 4.50 36.65 -34.34
CA LEU A 30 4.18 35.28 -34.74
C LEU A 30 5.11 34.26 -34.07
N ARG A 31 6.42 34.52 -34.07
CA ARG A 31 7.40 33.67 -33.38
C ARG A 31 7.16 33.61 -31.87
N ALA A 32 6.83 34.73 -31.24
CA ALA A 32 6.53 34.76 -29.81
C ALA A 32 5.29 33.92 -29.48
N VAL A 33 4.22 34.03 -30.27
CA VAL A 33 2.99 33.23 -30.11
C VAL A 33 3.29 31.74 -30.31
N LEU A 34 3.96 31.36 -31.40
CA LEU A 34 4.31 29.95 -31.66
C LEU A 34 5.16 29.35 -30.53
N MET A 35 6.12 30.11 -30.02
CA MET A 35 6.98 29.65 -28.92
C MET A 35 6.23 29.59 -27.59
N LEU A 36 5.29 30.50 -27.34
CA LEU A 36 4.42 30.45 -26.17
C LEU A 36 3.46 29.26 -26.23
N LEU A 37 2.90 28.95 -27.40
CA LEU A 37 2.06 27.76 -27.62
C LEU A 37 2.86 26.47 -27.43
N LEU A 38 4.07 26.38 -27.98
CA LEU A 38 4.96 25.24 -27.76
C LEU A 38 5.28 25.08 -26.27
N LEU A 39 5.60 26.18 -25.58
CA LEU A 39 5.87 26.16 -24.15
C LEU A 39 4.64 25.73 -23.34
N ALA A 40 3.45 26.20 -23.71
CA ALA A 40 2.19 25.82 -23.08
C ALA A 40 1.89 24.32 -23.28
N LEU A 41 2.16 23.77 -24.47
CA LEU A 41 2.00 22.34 -24.74
C LEU A 41 2.96 21.48 -23.90
N LEU A 42 4.23 21.87 -23.84
CA LEU A 42 5.23 21.18 -23.02
C LEU A 42 4.88 21.25 -21.52
N PHE A 43 4.41 22.41 -21.06
CA PHE A 43 3.99 22.60 -19.67
C PHE A 43 2.70 21.83 -19.35
N ALA A 44 1.76 21.72 -20.29
CA ALA A 44 0.60 20.85 -20.14
C ALA A 44 1.03 19.39 -19.99
N GLY A 45 2.01 18.93 -20.78
CA GLY A 45 2.62 17.60 -20.63
C GLY A 45 3.24 17.39 -19.24
N LEU A 46 3.92 18.41 -18.69
CA LEU A 46 4.46 18.37 -17.33
C LEU A 46 3.36 18.29 -16.26
N CYS A 47 2.26 19.02 -16.44
CA CYS A 47 1.10 18.96 -15.54
C CYS A 47 0.41 17.59 -15.60
N CYS A 48 0.23 17.02 -16.79
CA CYS A 48 -0.27 15.66 -16.97
C CYS A 48 0.68 14.62 -16.35
N PHE A 49 2.00 14.78 -16.49
CA PHE A 49 2.98 13.92 -15.84
C PHE A 49 2.87 13.99 -14.31
N THR A 50 2.65 15.18 -13.75
CA THR A 50 2.43 15.37 -12.31
C THR A 50 1.14 14.69 -11.84
N PHE A 51 0.07 14.79 -12.63
CA PHE A 51 -1.19 14.10 -12.38
C PHE A 51 -1.03 12.57 -12.46
N TRP A 52 -0.28 12.09 -13.45
CA TRP A 52 0.03 10.68 -13.64
C TRP A 52 0.85 10.12 -12.48
N LEU A 53 1.87 10.84 -11.99
CA LEU A 53 2.62 10.42 -10.80
C LEU A 53 1.73 10.25 -9.56
N ARG A 54 0.62 10.99 -9.48
CA ARG A 54 -0.32 10.92 -8.35
C ARG A 54 -1.35 9.79 -8.50
N THR A 55 -1.82 9.53 -9.72
CA THR A 55 -3.02 8.70 -9.96
C THR A 55 -2.75 7.44 -10.76
N GLY A 56 -1.62 7.35 -11.45
CA GLY A 56 -1.33 6.33 -12.46
C GLY A 56 -2.07 6.51 -13.78
N VAL A 57 -2.96 7.50 -13.89
CA VAL A 57 -3.74 7.78 -15.10
C VAL A 57 -3.11 8.96 -15.84
N TYR A 58 -2.90 8.82 -17.15
CA TYR A 58 -2.17 9.82 -17.94
C TYR A 58 -2.87 11.17 -18.01
N LEU A 59 -4.21 11.15 -18.05
CA LEU A 59 -5.03 12.31 -18.31
C LEU A 59 -6.12 12.49 -17.25
N PRO A 60 -6.37 13.72 -16.79
CA PRO A 60 -7.35 13.99 -15.74
C PRO A 60 -8.77 13.53 -16.05
N TRP A 61 -9.21 13.64 -17.31
CA TRP A 61 -10.57 13.28 -17.72
C TRP A 61 -10.81 11.78 -17.88
N GLU A 62 -9.75 10.97 -17.99
CA GLU A 62 -9.87 9.50 -17.99
C GLU A 62 -10.04 8.96 -16.57
N TYR A 63 -9.67 9.75 -15.55
CA TYR A 63 -9.81 9.37 -14.16
C TYR A 63 -11.26 9.58 -13.68
N ALA A 64 -12.00 8.49 -13.51
CA ALA A 64 -13.40 8.51 -13.06
C ALA A 64 -13.61 9.28 -11.74
N GLY A 65 -12.59 9.33 -10.88
CA GLY A 65 -12.60 10.05 -9.60
C GLY A 65 -12.19 11.53 -9.68
N TYR A 66 -11.97 12.12 -10.85
CA TYR A 66 -11.36 13.45 -10.98
C TYR A 66 -12.14 14.57 -10.27
N ALA A 67 -13.47 14.59 -10.42
CA ALA A 67 -14.29 15.60 -9.77
C ALA A 67 -14.18 15.53 -8.24
N ARG A 68 -14.18 14.30 -7.69
CA ARG A 68 -14.00 14.06 -6.25
C ARG A 68 -12.59 14.46 -5.79
N LEU A 69 -11.56 14.11 -6.57
CA LEU A 69 -10.18 14.51 -6.31
C LEU A 69 -10.02 16.03 -6.26
N MET A 70 -10.64 16.74 -7.20
CA MET A 70 -10.65 18.20 -7.22
C MET A 70 -11.40 18.76 -6.01
N GLN A 71 -12.57 18.23 -5.68
CA GLN A 71 -13.34 18.65 -4.51
C GLN A 71 -12.53 18.50 -3.20
N TYR A 72 -11.86 17.36 -2.99
CA TYR A 72 -11.00 17.16 -1.82
C TYR A 72 -9.78 18.06 -1.84
N SER A 73 -9.18 18.30 -3.00
CA SER A 73 -8.04 19.20 -3.13
C SER A 73 -8.44 20.66 -2.86
N PHE A 74 -9.69 21.05 -3.10
CA PHE A 74 -10.23 22.39 -2.80
C PHE A 74 -10.70 22.56 -1.35
N ASN A 75 -10.91 21.51 -0.58
CA ASN A 75 -11.42 21.59 0.78
C ASN A 75 -10.27 21.65 1.80
N PRO A 76 -9.90 22.84 2.33
CA PRO A 76 -8.74 22.98 3.20
C PRO A 76 -9.00 22.53 4.65
N SER A 77 -10.24 22.18 4.99
CA SER A 77 -10.65 21.82 6.36
C SER A 77 -11.23 20.42 6.46
N GLY A 78 -11.25 19.68 5.35
CA GLY A 78 -11.77 18.31 5.33
C GLY A 78 -10.79 17.33 5.98
N PRO A 79 -11.30 16.27 6.65
CA PRO A 79 -10.44 15.18 7.14
C PRO A 79 -9.69 14.48 6.01
N ASP A 80 -10.24 14.51 4.79
CA ASP A 80 -9.67 13.92 3.58
C ASP A 80 -8.90 14.94 2.72
N GLN A 81 -8.39 16.02 3.31
CA GLN A 81 -7.64 17.02 2.57
C GLN A 81 -6.39 16.39 1.95
N ILE A 82 -6.24 16.55 0.64
CA ILE A 82 -5.05 16.07 -0.05
C ILE A 82 -3.96 17.12 0.06
N THR A 83 -3.01 16.87 0.95
CA THR A 83 -1.87 17.74 1.23
C THR A 83 -0.70 17.46 0.28
N LEU A 84 0.28 18.36 0.24
CA LEU A 84 1.55 18.09 -0.45
C LEU A 84 2.33 16.95 0.22
N SER A 85 2.19 16.75 1.54
CA SER A 85 2.80 15.61 2.22
C SER A 85 2.23 14.28 1.73
N GLN A 86 0.93 14.23 1.39
CA GLN A 86 0.33 13.05 0.78
C GLN A 86 0.93 12.73 -0.58
N PHE A 87 1.36 13.72 -1.36
CA PHE A 87 2.06 13.49 -2.63
C PHE A 87 3.45 12.87 -2.44
N LEU A 88 4.08 13.10 -1.28
CA LEU A 88 5.37 12.52 -0.91
C LEU A 88 5.24 11.12 -0.31
N SER A 89 4.12 10.81 0.33
CA SER A 89 3.88 9.49 0.92
C SER A 89 3.14 8.53 -0.04
N THR A 90 2.33 9.06 -0.95
CA THR A 90 1.49 8.28 -1.87
C THR A 90 1.48 8.86 -3.28
N PRO A 91 1.53 8.03 -4.33
CA PRO A 91 1.68 6.57 -4.28
C PRO A 91 3.12 6.12 -3.98
N ILE A 92 4.14 6.88 -4.38
CA ILE A 92 5.54 6.52 -4.16
C ILE A 92 6.06 7.25 -2.92
N SER A 93 6.22 6.51 -1.82
CA SER A 93 6.82 7.06 -0.60
C SER A 93 8.29 7.41 -0.80
N VAL A 94 8.67 8.65 -0.50
CA VAL A 94 10.08 9.10 -0.47
C VAL A 94 10.92 8.36 0.56
N GLU A 95 10.32 7.78 1.60
CA GLU A 95 11.04 6.96 2.57
C GLU A 95 11.54 5.66 1.93
N ILE A 96 10.75 5.12 1.00
CA ILE A 96 11.02 3.84 0.32
C ILE A 96 11.89 4.06 -0.92
N VAL A 97 11.67 5.19 -1.62
CA VAL A 97 12.40 5.57 -2.84
C VAL A 97 12.96 6.99 -2.68
N PRO A 98 14.10 7.17 -1.99
CA PRO A 98 14.64 8.49 -1.69
C PRO A 98 14.91 9.36 -2.91
N ILE A 99 15.29 8.78 -4.05
CA ILE A 99 15.49 9.51 -5.30
C ILE A 99 14.22 10.20 -5.81
N HIS A 100 13.04 9.72 -5.41
CA HIS A 100 11.76 10.36 -5.72
C HIS A 100 11.70 11.78 -5.14
N SER A 101 12.37 12.07 -4.02
CA SER A 101 12.45 13.42 -3.44
C SER A 101 13.05 14.43 -4.41
N VAL A 102 14.08 14.01 -5.14
CA VAL A 102 14.77 14.82 -6.13
C VAL A 102 13.89 15.06 -7.34
N ILE A 103 13.20 14.02 -7.82
CA ILE A 103 12.28 14.10 -8.95
C ILE A 103 11.13 15.06 -8.63
N VAL A 104 10.49 14.89 -7.47
CA VAL A 104 9.40 15.76 -7.02
C VAL A 104 9.91 17.20 -6.83
N GLY A 105 11.06 17.39 -6.20
CA GLY A 105 11.65 18.72 -6.04
C GLY A 105 11.87 19.44 -7.38
N LEU A 106 12.49 18.78 -8.36
CA LEU A 106 12.72 19.34 -9.69
C LEU A 106 11.43 19.56 -10.49
N LEU A 107 10.45 18.67 -10.34
CA LEU A 107 9.14 18.79 -10.96
C LEU A 107 8.40 20.03 -10.45
N PHE A 108 8.28 20.18 -9.13
CA PHE A 108 7.63 21.33 -8.52
C PHE A 108 8.41 22.62 -8.76
N ALA A 109 9.75 22.57 -8.82
CA ALA A 109 10.57 23.70 -9.20
C ALA A 109 10.19 24.25 -10.58
N SER A 110 9.94 23.34 -11.53
CA SER A 110 9.55 23.65 -12.90
C SER A 110 8.12 24.18 -12.99
N ILE A 111 7.18 23.54 -12.29
CA ILE A 111 5.76 23.93 -12.22
C ILE A 111 5.62 25.36 -11.68
N CYS A 112 6.43 25.74 -10.68
CA CYS A 112 6.31 27.05 -10.04
C CYS A 112 7.08 28.15 -10.79
N SER A 113 8.29 27.87 -11.26
CA SER A 113 9.16 28.89 -11.87
C SER A 113 8.71 29.31 -13.27
N VAL A 114 8.15 28.41 -14.06
CA VAL A 114 7.79 28.72 -15.46
C VAL A 114 6.67 29.75 -15.60
N PRO A 115 5.54 29.64 -14.89
CA PRO A 115 4.49 30.66 -14.95
C PRO A 115 5.03 32.04 -14.55
N ILE A 116 5.89 32.11 -13.52
CA ILE A 116 6.53 33.35 -13.07
C ILE A 116 7.46 33.92 -14.15
N LEU A 117 8.29 33.07 -14.79
CA LEU A 117 9.14 33.48 -15.90
C LEU A 117 8.32 33.96 -17.11
N VAL A 118 7.21 33.29 -17.41
CA VAL A 118 6.26 33.72 -18.46
C VAL A 118 5.64 35.07 -18.11
N ALA A 119 5.28 35.31 -16.85
CA ALA A 119 4.76 36.60 -16.40
C ALA A 119 5.77 37.73 -16.61
N ILE A 120 7.05 37.48 -16.27
CA ILE A 120 8.15 38.44 -16.42
C ILE A 120 8.50 38.69 -17.90
N LEU A 121 8.53 37.65 -18.74
CA LEU A 121 9.02 37.72 -20.13
C LEU A 121 7.92 38.02 -21.17
N TYR A 122 6.72 37.46 -21.00
CA TYR A 122 5.60 37.49 -21.94
C TYR A 122 4.34 38.21 -21.41
N ARG A 123 4.42 38.84 -20.22
CA ARG A 123 3.35 39.55 -19.49
C ARG A 123 2.41 38.65 -18.68
N PHE A 124 1.79 39.26 -17.67
CA PHE A 124 0.88 38.61 -16.72
C PHE A 124 -0.27 37.80 -17.36
N PRO A 125 -1.03 38.31 -18.37
CA PRO A 125 -2.15 37.54 -18.92
C PRO A 125 -1.75 36.18 -19.51
N SER A 126 -0.56 36.11 -20.13
CA SER A 126 0.00 34.87 -20.67
C SER A 126 0.24 33.83 -19.58
N SER A 127 0.61 34.25 -18.37
CA SER A 127 0.88 33.35 -17.22
C SER A 127 -0.38 32.75 -16.60
N ILE A 128 -1.55 33.39 -16.77
CA ILE A 128 -2.83 32.89 -16.22
C ILE A 128 -3.15 31.51 -16.79
N ILE A 129 -2.87 31.29 -18.08
CA ILE A 129 -3.08 29.99 -18.74
C ILE A 129 -2.25 28.90 -18.05
N PHE A 130 -0.98 29.18 -17.74
CA PHE A 130 -0.11 28.22 -17.08
C PHE A 130 -0.55 27.96 -15.63
N ALA A 131 -0.96 28.97 -14.87
CA ALA A 131 -1.51 28.79 -13.53
C ALA A 131 -2.81 27.96 -13.54
N ALA A 132 -3.67 28.18 -14.54
CA ALA A 132 -4.86 27.36 -14.75
C ALA A 132 -4.50 25.90 -15.08
N MET A 133 -3.44 25.65 -15.85
CA MET A 133 -2.96 24.29 -16.10
C MET A 133 -2.52 23.58 -14.81
N VAL A 134 -1.83 24.27 -13.89
CA VAL A 134 -1.49 23.70 -12.57
C VAL A 134 -2.76 23.38 -11.77
N CYS A 135 -3.75 24.28 -11.79
CA CYS A 135 -5.01 24.08 -11.07
C CYS A 135 -5.80 22.87 -11.60
N PHE A 136 -5.99 22.78 -12.91
CA PHE A 136 -6.90 21.79 -13.52
C PHE A 136 -6.18 20.55 -14.05
N LEU A 137 -5.07 20.68 -14.77
CA LEU A 137 -4.38 19.52 -15.33
C LEU A 137 -3.57 18.77 -14.26
N ALA A 138 -2.83 19.47 -13.41
CA ALA A 138 -2.11 18.80 -12.31
C ALA A 138 -3.01 18.48 -11.09
N ALA A 139 -4.27 18.93 -11.10
CA ALA A 139 -5.22 18.81 -9.99
C ALA A 139 -4.70 19.37 -8.65
N MET A 140 -3.99 20.50 -8.71
CA MET A 140 -3.37 21.17 -7.54
C MET A 140 -3.85 22.64 -7.44
N PRO A 141 -5.10 22.88 -7.01
CA PRO A 141 -5.70 24.21 -7.04
C PRO A 141 -4.97 25.23 -6.15
N TRP A 142 -4.59 24.85 -4.93
CA TRP A 142 -3.87 25.75 -4.01
C TRP A 142 -2.49 26.15 -4.54
N LEU A 143 -1.78 25.22 -5.18
CA LEU A 143 -0.53 25.54 -5.86
C LEU A 143 -0.77 26.47 -7.04
N GLY A 144 -1.78 26.19 -7.86
CA GLY A 144 -2.16 27.06 -8.98
C GLY A 144 -2.48 28.50 -8.55
N LEU A 145 -3.24 28.66 -7.46
CA LEU A 145 -3.59 29.97 -6.89
C LEU A 145 -2.37 30.72 -6.32
N THR A 146 -1.48 30.03 -5.62
CA THR A 146 -0.27 30.64 -5.04
C THR A 146 0.74 31.01 -6.12
N VAL A 147 0.88 30.19 -7.17
CA VAL A 147 1.66 30.51 -8.37
C VAL A 147 1.06 31.71 -9.11
N LEU A 148 -0.28 31.79 -9.24
CA LEU A 148 -0.95 32.95 -9.83
C LEU A 148 -0.67 34.23 -9.03
N ALA A 149 -0.74 34.16 -7.70
CA ALA A 149 -0.35 35.27 -6.83
C ALA A 149 1.13 35.66 -7.01
N GLY A 150 2.02 34.67 -7.13
CA GLY A 150 3.43 34.88 -7.46
C GLY A 150 3.65 35.58 -8.80
N CYS A 151 2.90 35.18 -9.84
CA CYS A 151 2.92 35.82 -11.16
C CYS A 151 2.44 37.27 -11.11
N ALA A 152 1.42 37.56 -10.30
CA ALA A 152 0.90 38.91 -10.10
C ALA A 152 1.93 39.80 -9.37
N LEU A 153 2.54 39.30 -8.29
CA LEU A 153 3.59 40.01 -7.55
C LEU A 153 4.81 40.31 -8.44
N ALA A 154 5.29 39.33 -9.20
CA ALA A 154 6.42 39.51 -10.12
C ALA A 154 6.13 40.52 -11.26
N SER A 155 4.86 40.69 -11.62
CA SER A 155 4.42 41.59 -12.70
C SER A 155 4.03 42.99 -12.22
N TRP A 156 3.82 43.18 -10.91
CA TRP A 156 3.35 44.46 -10.36
C TRP A 156 4.42 45.55 -10.56
N PRO A 157 4.09 46.71 -11.16
CA PRO A 157 5.00 47.83 -11.31
C PRO A 157 5.82 48.22 -10.08
N ARG A 158 5.25 48.14 -8.86
CA ARG A 158 5.94 48.51 -7.61
C ARG A 158 7.02 47.51 -7.19
N PHE A 159 6.87 46.23 -7.56
CA PHE A 159 7.80 45.16 -7.22
C PHE A 159 8.69 44.75 -8.41
N ARG A 160 8.58 45.47 -9.54
CA ARG A 160 9.38 45.22 -10.73
C ARG A 160 10.73 45.90 -10.60
N PHE A 161 11.70 45.19 -10.06
CA PHE A 161 13.08 45.66 -9.96
C PHE A 161 13.76 45.71 -11.33
N SER A 162 14.78 46.56 -11.48
CA SER A 162 15.66 46.59 -12.67
C SER A 162 16.39 45.25 -12.84
N PHE A 163 16.72 44.60 -11.72
CA PHE A 163 17.24 43.24 -11.68
C PHE A 163 16.10 42.21 -11.70
N ARG A 164 15.80 41.67 -12.88
CA ARG A 164 14.67 40.74 -13.10
C ARG A 164 14.69 39.49 -12.22
N PHE A 165 15.86 39.06 -11.77
CA PHE A 165 15.97 37.93 -10.85
C PHE A 165 15.38 38.24 -9.48
N ALA A 166 15.51 39.47 -8.97
CA ALA A 166 14.84 39.88 -7.73
C ALA A 166 13.31 39.83 -7.85
N SER A 167 12.76 40.24 -9.00
CA SER A 167 11.32 40.09 -9.27
C SER A 167 10.88 38.62 -9.29
N ALA A 168 11.71 37.72 -9.82
CA ALA A 168 11.44 36.28 -9.81
C ALA A 168 11.45 35.71 -8.38
N LEU A 169 12.42 36.13 -7.53
CA LEU A 169 12.46 35.73 -6.11
C LEU A 169 11.22 36.22 -5.35
N MET A 170 10.78 37.46 -5.58
CA MET A 170 9.53 37.98 -5.01
C MET A 170 8.32 37.17 -5.48
N GLY A 171 8.29 36.75 -6.74
CA GLY A 171 7.25 35.87 -7.27
C GLY A 171 7.26 34.47 -6.64
N LEU A 172 8.40 33.96 -6.18
CA LEU A 172 8.51 32.66 -5.51
C LEU A 172 8.10 32.72 -4.03
N MET A 173 8.00 33.90 -3.42
CA MET A 173 7.68 34.03 -1.99
C MET A 173 6.32 33.39 -1.60
N PRO A 174 5.19 33.63 -2.31
CA PRO A 174 3.93 32.96 -1.96
C PRO A 174 4.00 31.44 -2.08
N VAL A 175 4.76 30.93 -3.06
CA VAL A 175 4.96 29.49 -3.27
C VAL A 175 5.78 28.89 -2.11
N GLY A 176 6.83 29.57 -1.67
CA GLY A 176 7.64 29.14 -0.52
C GLY A 176 6.83 29.09 0.78
N ILE A 177 5.99 30.11 1.03
CA ILE A 177 5.06 30.13 2.16
C ILE A 177 4.09 28.95 2.07
N TYR A 178 3.53 28.70 0.88
CA TYR A 178 2.63 27.57 0.65
C TYR A 178 3.31 26.23 0.97
N PHE A 179 4.51 25.97 0.45
CA PHE A 179 5.24 24.73 0.73
C PHE A 179 5.51 24.51 2.22
N ILE A 180 5.88 25.56 2.96
CA ILE A 180 6.09 25.47 4.41
C ILE A 180 4.76 25.17 5.11
N SER A 181 3.70 25.93 4.79
CA SER A 181 2.39 25.77 5.43
C SER A 181 1.71 24.44 5.14
N ALA A 182 1.81 23.93 3.91
CA ALA A 182 1.20 22.68 3.48
C ALA A 182 1.97 21.43 3.95
N SER A 183 3.18 21.61 4.47
CA SER A 183 4.00 20.54 5.06
C SER A 183 3.83 20.42 6.58
N TRP A 184 3.09 21.34 7.21
CA TRP A 184 2.81 21.27 8.63
C TRP A 184 1.70 20.25 8.88
N GLU A 185 2.10 19.05 9.31
CA GLU A 185 1.15 18.10 9.88
C GLU A 185 0.66 18.59 11.26
N PRO A 186 -0.63 18.42 11.59
CA PRO A 186 -1.14 18.76 12.90
C PRO A 186 -0.38 17.99 13.99
N ALA A 187 -0.09 18.67 15.11
CA ALA A 187 0.65 18.12 16.24
C ALA A 187 -0.11 16.94 16.87
N GLY A 188 0.17 15.73 16.38
CA GLY A 188 -0.52 14.52 16.82
C GLY A 188 -0.16 13.26 16.02
N SER A 189 0.46 13.39 14.84
CA SER A 189 0.96 12.25 14.06
C SER A 189 2.17 11.60 14.77
N PRO A 190 2.12 10.30 15.15
CA PRO A 190 3.15 9.61 15.93
C PRO A 190 4.42 9.25 15.13
N GLN A 191 4.70 9.94 14.02
CA GLN A 191 5.86 9.70 13.17
C GLN A 191 7.17 10.15 13.86
N PRO A 192 8.24 9.34 13.82
CA PRO A 192 9.53 9.67 14.43
C PRO A 192 10.15 10.93 13.80
N ILE A 193 10.83 11.74 14.61
CA ILE A 193 11.37 13.06 14.23
C ILE A 193 12.31 12.98 13.00
N GLN A 194 13.07 11.89 12.87
CA GLN A 194 14.02 11.72 11.78
C GLN A 194 13.36 11.67 10.39
N ASN A 195 12.14 11.15 10.30
CA ASN A 195 11.39 11.09 9.04
C ASN A 195 10.88 12.48 8.62
N ARG A 196 10.69 13.40 9.57
CA ARG A 196 10.19 14.76 9.27
C ARG A 196 11.16 15.55 8.40
N ALA A 197 12.47 15.44 8.63
CA ALA A 197 13.46 16.18 7.83
C ALA A 197 13.47 15.74 6.36
N LEU A 198 13.30 14.43 6.10
CA LEU A 198 13.21 13.89 4.75
C LEU A 198 11.97 14.40 4.01
N MET A 199 10.86 14.62 4.72
CA MET A 199 9.64 15.18 4.13
C MET A 199 9.78 16.65 3.70
N TYR A 200 10.72 17.42 4.28
CA TYR A 200 10.97 18.82 3.86
C TYR A 200 11.97 18.95 2.72
N ALA A 201 12.82 17.93 2.51
CA ALA A 201 13.89 17.98 1.51
C ALA A 201 13.41 18.28 0.07
N PRO A 202 12.31 17.68 -0.44
CA PRO A 202 11.78 17.99 -1.77
C PRO A 202 11.42 19.46 -1.95
N TRP A 203 10.88 20.11 -0.91
CA TRP A 203 10.42 21.48 -0.97
C TRP A 203 11.56 22.49 -0.94
N VAL A 204 12.55 22.24 -0.08
CA VAL A 204 13.79 23.03 -0.07
C VAL A 204 14.49 22.91 -1.42
N LEU A 205 14.61 21.69 -1.93
CA LEU A 205 15.15 21.44 -3.26
C LEU A 205 14.34 22.16 -4.34
N ALA A 206 13.00 22.12 -4.28
CA ALA A 206 12.15 22.80 -5.25
C ALA A 206 12.40 24.31 -5.29
N ILE A 207 12.49 24.97 -4.13
CA ILE A 207 12.77 26.41 -4.05
C ILE A 207 14.17 26.73 -4.60
N LEU A 208 15.20 25.99 -4.17
CA LEU A 208 16.57 26.20 -4.63
C LEU A 208 16.70 25.96 -6.15
N SER A 209 16.10 24.88 -6.65
CA SER A 209 16.07 24.57 -8.08
C SER A 209 15.28 25.61 -8.87
N SER A 210 14.16 26.13 -8.35
CA SER A 210 13.42 27.23 -8.98
C SER A 210 14.30 28.48 -9.12
N CYS A 211 15.08 28.83 -8.11
CA CYS A 211 16.04 29.94 -8.17
C CYS A 211 17.08 29.71 -9.28
N VAL A 212 17.65 28.51 -9.36
CA VAL A 212 18.63 28.17 -10.41
C VAL A 212 17.99 28.23 -11.80
N ILE A 213 16.80 27.65 -11.99
CA ILE A 213 16.06 27.68 -13.26
C ILE A 213 15.79 29.13 -13.68
N CYS A 214 15.31 29.97 -12.77
CA CYS A 214 15.07 31.39 -13.03
C CYS A 214 16.37 32.14 -13.42
N ALA A 215 17.46 31.90 -12.71
CA ALA A 215 18.75 32.53 -12.99
C ALA A 215 19.27 32.15 -14.39
N VAL A 216 19.26 30.85 -14.73
CA VAL A 216 19.71 30.33 -16.02
C VAL A 216 18.81 30.83 -17.15
N ALA A 217 17.48 30.75 -17.00
CA ALA A 217 16.54 31.21 -18.02
C ALA A 217 16.69 32.71 -18.31
N LEU A 218 16.86 33.53 -17.27
CA LEU A 218 17.09 34.97 -17.42
C LEU A 218 18.47 35.29 -17.99
N ALA A 219 19.51 34.55 -17.62
CA ALA A 219 20.86 34.69 -18.19
C ALA A 219 20.86 34.37 -19.69
N VAL A 220 20.24 33.26 -20.09
CA VAL A 220 20.08 32.89 -21.50
C VAL A 220 19.21 33.91 -22.24
N ALA A 221 18.10 34.37 -21.64
CA ALA A 221 17.25 35.41 -22.21
C ALA A 221 18.03 36.72 -22.45
N LYS A 222 18.92 37.09 -21.52
CA LYS A 222 19.81 38.25 -21.66
C LYS A 222 20.83 38.01 -22.78
N LEU A 223 21.46 36.84 -22.84
CA LEU A 223 22.44 36.47 -23.87
C LEU A 223 21.86 36.56 -25.29
N ILE A 224 20.61 36.12 -25.48
CA ILE A 224 19.92 36.18 -26.77
C ILE A 224 19.21 37.51 -27.04
N ASN A 225 19.45 38.55 -26.23
CA ASN A 225 18.80 39.86 -26.33
C ASN A 225 17.25 39.77 -26.37
N TYR A 226 16.70 38.91 -25.51
CA TYR A 226 15.26 38.65 -25.36
C TYR A 226 14.55 38.32 -26.70
N ARG A 227 15.26 37.66 -27.62
CA ARG A 227 14.65 37.16 -28.85
C ARG A 227 13.59 36.11 -28.49
N PRO A 228 12.34 36.25 -29.00
CA PRO A 228 11.31 35.24 -28.77
C PRO A 228 11.80 33.89 -29.29
N GLY A 229 11.82 32.90 -28.40
CA GLY A 229 12.14 31.50 -28.71
C GLY A 229 13.37 30.92 -28.03
N GLY A 230 14.37 31.69 -27.58
CA GLY A 230 15.55 31.05 -26.97
C GLY A 230 15.35 30.56 -25.54
N VAL A 231 14.28 30.99 -24.85
CA VAL A 231 13.93 30.49 -23.51
C VAL A 231 13.22 29.14 -23.57
N ALA A 232 12.46 28.86 -24.62
CA ALA A 232 11.67 27.63 -24.73
C ALA A 232 12.54 26.35 -24.73
N PRO A 233 13.68 26.26 -25.44
CA PRO A 233 14.58 25.10 -25.36
C PRO A 233 15.16 24.86 -23.96
N VAL A 234 15.51 25.94 -23.24
CA VAL A 234 16.04 25.85 -21.88
C VAL A 234 14.97 25.26 -20.95
N LEU A 235 13.73 25.75 -21.05
CA LEU A 235 12.62 25.23 -20.26
C LEU A 235 12.27 23.79 -20.63
N ALA A 236 12.31 23.44 -21.93
CA ALA A 236 12.11 22.08 -22.39
C ALA A 236 13.15 21.10 -21.81
N LEU A 237 14.43 21.51 -21.77
CA LEU A 237 15.49 20.72 -21.16
C LEU A 237 15.25 20.53 -19.66
N VAL A 238 14.87 21.61 -18.95
CA VAL A 238 14.54 21.55 -17.52
C VAL A 238 13.38 20.58 -17.24
N PHE A 239 12.37 20.53 -18.11
CA PHE A 239 11.25 19.59 -18.00
C PHE A 239 11.64 18.13 -18.26
N ALA A 240 12.56 17.90 -19.19
CA ALA A 240 12.99 16.56 -19.55
C ALA A 240 13.77 15.86 -18.41
N ILE A 241 14.49 16.63 -17.57
CA ILE A 241 15.31 16.08 -16.49
C ILE A 241 14.50 15.25 -15.47
N PRO A 242 13.44 15.77 -14.80
CA PRO A 242 12.68 14.97 -13.84
C PRO A 242 11.99 13.77 -14.50
N MET A 243 11.52 13.88 -15.75
CA MET A 243 10.93 12.76 -16.48
C MET A 243 11.97 11.66 -16.77
N TYR A 244 13.18 12.05 -17.20
CA TYR A 244 14.27 11.13 -17.47
C TYR A 244 14.76 10.44 -16.19
N LEU A 245 14.92 11.20 -15.10
CA LEU A 245 15.27 10.65 -13.79
C LEU A 245 14.21 9.66 -13.30
N PHE A 246 12.93 9.99 -13.46
CA PHE A 246 11.84 9.08 -13.11
C PHE A 246 11.91 7.78 -13.92
N HIS A 247 12.03 7.86 -15.24
CA HIS A 247 12.04 6.68 -16.10
C HIS A 247 13.25 5.76 -15.84
N THR A 248 14.42 6.34 -15.55
CA THR A 248 15.66 5.58 -15.34
C THR A 248 15.84 5.07 -13.91
N GLN A 249 15.44 5.86 -12.90
CA GLN A 249 15.69 5.53 -11.50
C GLN A 249 14.48 4.92 -10.80
N VAL A 250 13.26 5.37 -11.10
CA VAL A 250 12.05 4.90 -10.41
C VAL A 250 11.37 3.81 -11.24
N GLY A 251 11.03 4.13 -12.49
CA GLY A 251 10.33 3.24 -13.41
C GLY A 251 8.81 3.38 -13.30
N ARG A 252 8.12 3.05 -14.40
CA ARG A 252 6.66 2.99 -14.45
C ARG A 252 6.11 1.83 -13.62
N ASP A 253 6.84 0.72 -13.57
CA ASP A 253 6.50 -0.46 -12.80
C ASP A 253 6.46 -0.18 -11.29
N GLU A 254 7.37 0.64 -10.75
CA GLU A 254 7.30 1.09 -9.34
C GLU A 254 6.01 1.88 -9.07
N LEU A 255 5.65 2.84 -9.93
CA LEU A 255 4.43 3.62 -9.74
C LEU A 255 3.18 2.74 -9.74
N GLU A 256 3.04 1.87 -10.74
CA GLU A 256 1.88 1.00 -10.86
C GLU A 256 1.82 -0.03 -9.72
N PHE A 257 2.96 -0.60 -9.32
CA PHE A 257 3.02 -1.50 -8.17
C PHE A 257 2.59 -0.80 -6.88
N ARG A 258 3.04 0.43 -6.62
CA ARG A 258 2.66 1.16 -5.40
C ARG A 258 1.18 1.52 -5.37
N LEU A 259 0.59 1.84 -6.51
CA LEU A 259 -0.86 2.01 -6.63
C LEU A 259 -1.61 0.71 -6.32
N LEU A 260 -1.13 -0.43 -6.83
CA LEU A 260 -1.70 -1.74 -6.49
C LEU A 260 -1.57 -2.07 -5.00
N GLU A 261 -0.38 -1.86 -4.43
CA GLU A 261 -0.11 -2.10 -3.01
C GLU A 261 -1.01 -1.20 -2.13
N GLN A 262 -1.22 0.06 -2.51
CA GLN A 262 -2.10 0.97 -1.79
C GLN A 262 -3.56 0.55 -1.84
N GLU A 263 -4.03 -0.05 -2.94
CA GLU A 263 -5.44 -0.42 -3.13
C GLU A 263 -5.81 -1.84 -2.68
N ILE A 264 -4.86 -2.78 -2.76
CA ILE A 264 -5.07 -4.23 -2.53
C ILE A 264 -4.25 -4.74 -1.33
N GLY A 265 -3.18 -4.04 -0.97
CA GLY A 265 -2.24 -4.50 0.05
C GLY A 265 -2.88 -4.68 1.43
N PRO A 266 -2.19 -5.38 2.36
CA PRO A 266 -2.74 -5.74 3.67
C PRO A 266 -3.04 -4.53 4.58
N LYS A 267 -2.44 -3.37 4.28
CA LYS A 267 -2.68 -2.10 4.99
C LYS A 267 -3.61 -1.16 4.22
N SER A 268 -4.19 -1.64 3.13
CA SER A 268 -5.04 -0.83 2.27
C SER A 268 -6.35 -0.47 2.99
N ALA A 269 -6.73 0.79 2.89
CA ALA A 269 -8.10 1.25 3.19
C ALA A 269 -9.00 1.22 1.94
N GLY A 270 -8.55 0.56 0.86
CA GLY A 270 -9.19 0.47 -0.43
C GLY A 270 -10.17 -0.69 -0.54
N LEU A 271 -9.90 -1.60 -1.48
CA LEU A 271 -10.85 -2.62 -1.95
C LEU A 271 -11.31 -3.60 -0.86
N PHE A 272 -10.47 -3.84 0.15
CA PHE A 272 -10.72 -4.82 1.21
C PHE A 272 -10.71 -4.19 2.60
N ALA A 273 -11.13 -2.94 2.70
CA ALA A 273 -11.33 -2.27 3.98
C ALA A 273 -12.56 -2.84 4.70
N SER A 274 -12.50 -2.93 6.04
CA SER A 274 -13.66 -3.31 6.83
C SER A 274 -14.77 -2.27 6.69
N VAL A 275 -16.00 -2.72 6.41
CA VAL A 275 -17.16 -1.84 6.24
C VAL A 275 -18.20 -2.13 7.31
N ASP A 276 -18.59 -1.11 8.07
CA ASP A 276 -19.71 -1.16 9.00
C ASP A 276 -21.02 -0.88 8.23
N VAL A 277 -21.70 -1.97 7.85
CA VAL A 277 -22.93 -1.92 7.06
C VAL A 277 -24.07 -1.35 7.89
N ALA A 278 -24.12 -1.67 9.19
CA ALA A 278 -25.10 -1.12 10.11
C ALA A 278 -24.98 0.42 10.22
N ALA A 279 -23.77 0.98 10.28
CA ALA A 279 -23.57 2.42 10.33
C ALA A 279 -24.02 3.11 9.03
N LEU A 280 -23.76 2.51 7.87
CA LEU A 280 -24.23 3.01 6.57
C LEU A 280 -25.75 3.00 6.48
N ALA A 281 -26.37 1.86 6.79
CA ALA A 281 -27.83 1.71 6.81
C ALA A 281 -28.49 2.67 7.82
N HIS A 282 -27.88 2.88 8.99
CA HIS A 282 -28.37 3.80 10.01
C HIS A 282 -28.34 5.26 9.51
N ARG A 283 -27.23 5.68 8.88
CA ARG A 283 -27.09 7.03 8.31
C ARG A 283 -28.13 7.29 7.23
N GLU A 284 -28.36 6.30 6.36
CA GLU A 284 -29.34 6.42 5.29
C GLU A 284 -30.79 6.36 5.79
N ALA A 285 -31.09 5.47 6.74
CA ALA A 285 -32.39 5.39 7.39
C ALA A 285 -32.76 6.72 8.05
N THR A 286 -31.81 7.36 8.74
CA THR A 286 -32.00 8.67 9.38
C THR A 286 -32.32 9.76 8.35
N ARG A 287 -31.65 9.73 7.19
CA ARG A 287 -31.90 10.67 6.08
C ARG A 287 -33.32 10.49 5.52
N ILE A 288 -33.72 9.27 5.20
CA ILE A 288 -35.03 8.96 4.62
C ILE A 288 -36.17 9.25 5.61
N TRP A 289 -35.99 8.83 6.87
CA TRP A 289 -36.99 9.01 7.93
C TRP A 289 -37.26 10.50 8.20
N SER A 290 -36.23 11.35 8.13
CA SER A 290 -36.40 12.80 8.29
C SER A 290 -37.32 13.44 7.24
N GLY A 291 -37.48 12.81 6.07
CA GLY A 291 -38.32 13.30 4.97
C GLY A 291 -39.68 12.62 4.82
N THR A 292 -39.96 11.52 5.56
CA THR A 292 -41.12 10.66 5.29
C THR A 292 -42.03 10.54 6.52
N SER A 293 -43.22 11.12 6.48
CA SER A 293 -44.24 10.95 7.53
C SER A 293 -45.00 9.63 7.34
N GLY A 294 -44.89 8.69 8.29
CA GLY A 294 -45.81 7.54 8.39
C GLY A 294 -45.18 6.14 8.40
N LEU A 295 -43.88 6.01 8.10
CA LEU A 295 -43.17 4.74 8.21
C LEU A 295 -42.39 4.65 9.54
N SER A 296 -42.38 3.47 10.15
CA SER A 296 -41.54 3.21 11.34
C SER A 296 -40.07 3.19 10.94
N TYR A 297 -39.23 3.86 11.72
CA TYR A 297 -37.78 3.89 11.54
C TYR A 297 -37.20 2.47 11.45
N ASP A 298 -37.65 1.56 12.32
CA ASP A 298 -37.14 0.18 12.36
C ASP A 298 -37.41 -0.60 11.08
N ALA A 299 -38.56 -0.36 10.44
CA ALA A 299 -38.91 -1.01 9.18
C ALA A 299 -38.04 -0.50 8.02
N ILE A 300 -37.76 0.81 8.00
CA ILE A 300 -36.83 1.42 7.04
C ILE A 300 -35.41 0.88 7.26
N TYR A 301 -34.95 0.88 8.52
CA TYR A 301 -33.61 0.44 8.87
C TYR A 301 -33.36 -1.03 8.51
N ARG A 302 -34.26 -1.96 8.86
CA ARG A 302 -34.08 -3.38 8.52
C ARG A 302 -34.02 -3.62 7.01
N ARG A 303 -34.89 -2.96 6.25
CA ARG A 303 -34.89 -3.06 4.79
C ARG A 303 -33.58 -2.55 4.19
N LEU A 304 -33.11 -1.38 4.64
CA LEU A 304 -31.84 -0.82 4.17
C LEU A 304 -30.65 -1.69 4.58
N LEU A 305 -30.69 -2.27 5.78
CA LEU A 305 -29.64 -3.15 6.26
C LEU A 305 -29.49 -4.38 5.33
N GLU A 306 -30.58 -5.07 5.02
CA GLU A 306 -30.57 -6.21 4.08
C GLU A 306 -30.09 -5.79 2.68
N GLU A 307 -30.50 -4.61 2.20
CA GLU A 307 -30.07 -4.07 0.91
C GLU A 307 -28.57 -3.75 0.88
N GLU A 308 -28.06 -3.04 1.89
CA GLU A 308 -26.66 -2.65 2.02
C GLU A 308 -25.75 -3.87 2.21
N GLU A 309 -26.18 -4.89 2.96
CA GLU A 309 -25.47 -6.17 3.07
C GLU A 309 -25.33 -6.85 1.71
N GLY A 310 -26.43 -6.94 0.95
CA GLY A 310 -26.44 -7.51 -0.39
C GLY A 310 -25.53 -6.73 -1.36
N GLN A 311 -25.61 -5.39 -1.34
CA GLN A 311 -24.78 -4.54 -2.18
C GLN A 311 -23.29 -4.67 -1.82
N ALA A 312 -22.96 -4.73 -0.54
CA ALA A 312 -21.59 -4.80 -0.11
C ALA A 312 -20.95 -6.18 -0.40
N LEU A 313 -21.72 -7.27 -0.39
CA LEU A 313 -21.27 -8.57 -0.90
C LEU A 313 -21.02 -8.56 -2.42
N ILE A 314 -21.92 -7.96 -3.21
CA ILE A 314 -21.73 -7.81 -4.67
C ILE A 314 -20.51 -6.95 -4.97
N LYS A 315 -20.34 -5.87 -4.21
CA LYS A 315 -19.19 -4.96 -4.32
C LYS A 315 -17.90 -5.70 -3.99
N THR A 316 -17.85 -6.48 -2.91
CA THR A 316 -16.68 -7.30 -2.55
C THR A 316 -16.24 -8.21 -3.70
N GLU A 317 -17.21 -8.87 -4.35
CA GLU A 317 -16.95 -9.75 -5.49
C GLU A 317 -16.43 -8.99 -6.71
N THR A 318 -17.00 -7.82 -6.96
CA THR A 318 -16.56 -6.91 -8.04
C THR A 318 -15.15 -6.40 -7.76
N ASP A 319 -14.87 -5.96 -6.53
CA ASP A 319 -13.59 -5.44 -6.07
C ASP A 319 -12.50 -6.52 -6.18
N ARG A 320 -12.82 -7.77 -5.85
CA ARG A 320 -11.95 -8.93 -6.09
C ARG A 320 -11.63 -9.13 -7.56
N ALA A 321 -12.62 -9.09 -8.45
CA ALA A 321 -12.41 -9.24 -9.88
C ALA A 321 -11.54 -8.10 -10.45
N VAL A 322 -11.77 -6.86 -10.01
CA VAL A 322 -10.96 -5.69 -10.38
C VAL A 322 -9.52 -5.85 -9.90
N ALA A 323 -9.30 -6.28 -8.65
CA ALA A 323 -7.97 -6.51 -8.10
C ALA A 323 -7.18 -7.54 -8.93
N VAL A 324 -7.82 -8.66 -9.30
CA VAL A 324 -7.22 -9.70 -10.14
C VAL A 324 -6.87 -9.17 -11.52
N LEU A 325 -7.81 -8.48 -12.18
CA LEU A 325 -7.60 -7.91 -13.51
C LEU A 325 -6.45 -6.90 -13.53
N ARG A 326 -6.35 -6.05 -12.50
CA ARG A 326 -5.27 -5.08 -12.39
C ARG A 326 -3.91 -5.74 -12.14
N CYS A 327 -3.85 -6.80 -11.34
CA CYS A 327 -2.62 -7.58 -11.18
C CYS A 327 -2.22 -8.27 -12.49
N ASP A 328 -3.16 -8.81 -13.25
CA ASP A 328 -2.89 -9.44 -14.54
C ASP A 328 -2.40 -8.45 -15.58
N SER A 329 -3.02 -7.27 -15.66
CA SER A 329 -2.53 -6.16 -16.49
C SER A 329 -1.09 -5.79 -16.14
N PHE A 330 -0.76 -5.67 -14.85
CA PHE A 330 0.62 -5.38 -14.45
C PHE A 330 1.61 -6.46 -14.89
N LEU A 331 1.27 -7.74 -14.67
CA LEU A 331 2.14 -8.86 -15.04
C LEU A 331 2.33 -8.99 -16.55
N GLU A 332 1.32 -8.63 -17.34
CA GLU A 332 1.40 -8.56 -18.80
C GLU A 332 2.31 -7.42 -19.28
N HIS A 333 2.17 -6.23 -18.70
CA HIS A 333 2.97 -5.05 -19.06
C HIS A 333 4.42 -5.13 -18.55
N PHE A 334 4.65 -5.78 -17.39
CA PHE A 334 5.94 -5.82 -16.70
C PHE A 334 6.35 -7.23 -16.25
N PRO A 335 6.45 -8.22 -17.17
CA PRO A 335 6.71 -9.61 -16.81
C PRO A 335 8.07 -9.82 -16.15
N SER A 336 9.06 -8.97 -16.48
CA SER A 336 10.41 -9.02 -15.93
C SER A 336 10.63 -8.05 -14.76
N SER A 337 9.58 -7.38 -14.26
CA SER A 337 9.76 -6.44 -13.16
C SER A 337 10.12 -7.16 -11.87
N ARG A 338 10.95 -6.51 -11.05
CA ARG A 338 11.27 -7.00 -9.69
C ARG A 338 10.04 -7.07 -8.77
N TYR A 339 8.93 -6.42 -9.14
CA TYR A 339 7.66 -6.46 -8.41
C TYR A 339 6.76 -7.63 -8.80
N ALA A 340 7.12 -8.42 -9.83
CA ALA A 340 6.26 -9.48 -10.33
C ALA A 340 5.86 -10.51 -9.25
N SER A 341 6.79 -10.89 -8.36
CA SER A 341 6.49 -11.79 -7.23
C SER A 341 5.52 -11.18 -6.22
N ALA A 342 5.68 -9.88 -5.93
CA ALA A 342 4.82 -9.12 -5.04
C ALA A 342 3.41 -8.96 -5.64
N VAL A 343 3.29 -8.72 -6.95
CA VAL A 343 2.00 -8.62 -7.64
C VAL A 343 1.29 -9.96 -7.73
N LEU A 344 2.02 -11.06 -8.02
CA LEU A 344 1.45 -12.40 -7.94
C LEU A 344 0.93 -12.71 -6.54
N PHE A 345 1.63 -12.26 -5.49
CA PHE A 345 1.17 -12.40 -4.12
C PHE A 345 -0.12 -11.62 -3.87
N LEU A 346 -0.19 -10.34 -4.29
CA LEU A 346 -1.42 -9.54 -4.17
C LEU A 346 -2.59 -10.19 -4.91
N LYS A 347 -2.36 -10.71 -6.13
CA LYS A 347 -3.37 -11.47 -6.89
C LYS A 347 -3.84 -12.71 -6.11
N ALA A 348 -2.92 -13.50 -5.59
CA ALA A 348 -3.25 -14.71 -4.86
C ALA A 348 -4.02 -14.41 -3.56
N GLN A 349 -3.65 -13.33 -2.86
CA GLN A 349 -4.35 -12.83 -1.68
C GLN A 349 -5.76 -12.36 -2.00
N ALA A 350 -5.94 -11.57 -3.07
CA ALA A 350 -7.27 -11.13 -3.50
C ALA A 350 -8.19 -12.33 -3.84
N LEU A 351 -7.64 -13.38 -4.46
CA LEU A 351 -8.37 -14.62 -4.72
C LEU A 351 -8.71 -15.41 -3.45
N ASP A 352 -7.87 -15.31 -2.42
CA ASP A 352 -8.03 -16.01 -1.13
C ASP A 352 -8.91 -15.27 -0.13
N GLN A 353 -9.18 -13.99 -0.36
CA GLN A 353 -10.01 -13.18 0.52
C GLN A 353 -11.45 -13.69 0.57
N ARG A 354 -11.96 -13.75 1.80
CA ARG A 354 -13.31 -14.18 2.14
C ARG A 354 -13.91 -13.22 3.15
N VAL A 355 -15.23 -13.07 3.07
CA VAL A 355 -16.00 -12.31 4.06
C VAL A 355 -16.19 -13.18 5.30
N GLN A 356 -15.84 -12.62 6.47
CA GLN A 356 -16.05 -13.25 7.75
C GLN A 356 -17.55 -13.31 8.08
N ARG A 357 -18.15 -14.49 7.86
CA ARG A 357 -19.60 -14.66 7.95
C ARG A 357 -20.14 -14.40 9.35
N ALA A 358 -19.43 -14.80 10.39
CA ALA A 358 -19.83 -14.53 11.76
C ALA A 358 -19.98 -13.02 12.02
N ALA A 359 -18.97 -12.21 11.66
CA ALA A 359 -19.00 -10.75 11.85
C ALA A 359 -20.15 -10.09 11.07
N LEU A 360 -20.41 -10.55 9.85
CA LEU A 360 -21.54 -10.05 9.06
C LEU A 360 -22.88 -10.37 9.74
N VAL A 361 -23.07 -11.59 10.23
CA VAL A 361 -24.35 -12.04 10.82
C VAL A 361 -24.58 -11.43 12.21
N SER A 362 -23.55 -11.31 13.05
CA SER A 362 -23.71 -10.83 14.43
C SER A 362 -23.51 -9.32 14.60
N GLU A 363 -22.63 -8.72 13.80
CA GLU A 363 -22.22 -7.31 13.95
C GLU A 363 -22.61 -6.44 12.75
N HIS A 364 -23.16 -7.02 11.68
CA HIS A 364 -23.43 -6.32 10.41
C HIS A 364 -22.18 -5.60 9.87
N ARG A 365 -21.01 -6.23 10.07
CA ARG A 365 -19.72 -5.71 9.64
C ARG A 365 -19.08 -6.68 8.65
N ILE A 366 -18.61 -6.13 7.53
CA ILE A 366 -17.82 -6.89 6.56
C ILE A 366 -16.37 -6.81 7.00
N GLU A 367 -15.83 -7.95 7.39
CA GLU A 367 -14.42 -8.15 7.66
C GLU A 367 -13.87 -9.19 6.69
N PHE A 368 -12.59 -9.05 6.37
CA PHE A 368 -11.90 -9.92 5.43
C PHE A 368 -10.85 -10.75 6.16
N HIS A 369 -10.78 -12.03 5.80
CA HIS A 369 -9.70 -12.92 6.21
C HIS A 369 -9.16 -13.68 5.00
N ASN A 370 -7.91 -14.14 5.10
CA ASN A 370 -7.18 -14.78 4.00
C ASN A 370 -6.51 -16.10 4.44
N ASP A 371 -6.88 -16.64 5.60
CA ASP A 371 -6.21 -17.81 6.17
C ASP A 371 -6.44 -19.07 5.33
N MET A 372 -7.60 -19.18 4.70
CA MET A 372 -7.98 -20.32 3.86
C MET A 372 -7.80 -20.06 2.36
N PRO A 373 -6.81 -20.72 1.71
CA PRO A 373 -6.60 -20.53 0.29
C PRO A 373 -7.79 -21.02 -0.55
N SER A 374 -8.12 -20.29 -1.60
CA SER A 374 -9.09 -20.68 -2.63
C SER A 374 -8.44 -21.61 -3.66
N ARG A 375 -9.24 -22.42 -4.36
CA ARG A 375 -8.71 -23.20 -5.49
C ARG A 375 -8.23 -22.30 -6.64
N ALA A 376 -8.84 -21.12 -6.78
CA ALA A 376 -8.53 -20.16 -7.84
C ALA A 376 -7.13 -19.55 -7.69
N SER A 377 -6.64 -19.34 -6.46
CA SER A 377 -5.30 -18.80 -6.21
C SER A 377 -4.15 -19.77 -6.44
N ARG A 378 -4.44 -21.07 -6.64
CA ARG A 378 -3.43 -22.12 -6.83
C ARG A 378 -2.40 -21.75 -7.89
N THR A 379 -2.84 -21.26 -9.05
CA THR A 379 -1.95 -20.95 -10.17
C THR A 379 -1.01 -19.78 -9.83
N SER A 380 -1.52 -18.75 -9.15
CA SER A 380 -0.70 -17.62 -8.67
C SER A 380 0.31 -18.06 -7.60
N TRP A 381 -0.10 -18.88 -6.63
CA TRP A 381 0.83 -19.42 -5.63
C TRP A 381 1.92 -20.30 -6.25
N GLN A 382 1.56 -21.13 -7.22
CA GLN A 382 2.49 -21.96 -7.97
C GLN A 382 3.50 -21.12 -8.77
N ALA A 383 3.03 -20.09 -9.47
CA ALA A 383 3.89 -19.17 -10.21
C ALA A 383 4.93 -18.48 -9.30
N ILE A 384 4.55 -18.07 -8.09
CA ILE A 384 5.51 -17.50 -7.11
C ILE A 384 6.60 -18.50 -6.75
N VAL A 385 6.21 -19.74 -6.41
CA VAL A 385 7.16 -20.78 -5.97
C VAL A 385 8.10 -21.22 -7.09
N GLU A 386 7.60 -21.29 -8.32
CA GLU A 386 8.37 -21.74 -9.49
C GLU A 386 9.29 -20.64 -10.04
N SER A 387 8.78 -19.41 -10.17
CA SER A 387 9.53 -18.31 -10.78
C SER A 387 10.39 -17.54 -9.79
N PHE A 388 10.06 -17.56 -8.49
CA PHE A 388 10.75 -16.80 -7.45
C PHE A 388 11.06 -17.66 -6.21
N PRO A 389 11.75 -18.80 -6.37
CA PRO A 389 11.92 -19.81 -5.32
C PRO A 389 12.64 -19.31 -4.05
N ASP A 390 13.47 -18.28 -4.18
CA ASP A 390 14.27 -17.69 -3.08
C ASP A 390 13.56 -16.49 -2.42
N SER A 391 12.44 -16.03 -2.98
CA SER A 391 11.68 -14.93 -2.38
C SER A 391 11.03 -15.38 -1.06
N PRO A 392 10.98 -14.54 -0.01
CA PRO A 392 10.20 -14.84 1.19
C PRO A 392 8.71 -15.08 0.90
N LEU A 393 8.19 -14.59 -0.23
CA LEU A 393 6.82 -14.88 -0.69
C LEU A 393 6.63 -16.33 -1.12
N ALA A 394 7.68 -17.02 -1.60
CA ALA A 394 7.60 -18.44 -1.94
C ALA A 394 7.41 -19.32 -0.70
N ALA A 395 7.87 -18.89 0.49
CA ALA A 395 7.54 -19.57 1.74
C ALA A 395 6.02 -19.56 1.99
N MET A 396 5.37 -18.40 1.82
CA MET A 396 3.91 -18.30 1.93
C MET A 396 3.21 -19.15 0.84
N GLY A 397 3.70 -19.08 -0.40
CA GLY A 397 3.16 -19.87 -1.52
C GLY A 397 3.21 -21.38 -1.26
N LEU A 398 4.33 -21.90 -0.77
CA LEU A 398 4.45 -23.31 -0.40
C LEU A 398 3.47 -23.71 0.71
N SER A 399 3.27 -22.84 1.71
CA SER A 399 2.32 -23.07 2.80
C SER A 399 0.88 -23.14 2.27
N LYS A 400 0.47 -22.17 1.44
CA LYS A 400 -0.87 -22.12 0.85
C LYS A 400 -1.12 -23.28 -0.12
N LEU A 401 -0.14 -23.67 -0.92
CA LEU A 401 -0.22 -24.85 -1.78
C LEU A 401 -0.35 -26.15 -0.97
N ALA A 402 0.40 -26.29 0.13
CA ALA A 402 0.27 -27.45 1.01
C ALA A 402 -1.14 -27.54 1.63
N LEU A 403 -1.72 -26.43 2.09
CA LEU A 403 -3.10 -26.39 2.55
C LEU A 403 -4.10 -26.79 1.46
N LEU A 404 -3.90 -26.32 0.22
CA LEU A 404 -4.75 -26.70 -0.91
C LEU A 404 -4.63 -28.19 -1.28
N ASP A 405 -3.43 -28.76 -1.20
CA ASP A 405 -3.20 -30.19 -1.46
C ASP A 405 -3.81 -31.04 -0.34
N ALA A 406 -3.64 -30.66 0.92
CA ALA A 406 -4.26 -31.34 2.06
C ALA A 406 -5.79 -31.32 1.98
N ARG A 407 -6.40 -30.18 1.62
CA ARG A 407 -7.85 -30.05 1.40
C ARG A 407 -8.36 -30.82 0.17
N ALA A 408 -7.48 -31.11 -0.77
CA ALA A 408 -7.77 -31.99 -1.90
C ALA A 408 -7.57 -33.48 -1.56
N GLY A 409 -7.18 -33.82 -0.32
CA GLY A 409 -6.90 -35.20 0.10
C GLY A 409 -5.50 -35.71 -0.28
N ARG A 410 -4.65 -34.86 -0.86
CA ARG A 410 -3.27 -35.19 -1.24
C ARG A 410 -2.32 -34.89 -0.07
N ILE A 411 -2.48 -35.64 1.01
CA ILE A 411 -1.78 -35.43 2.29
C ILE A 411 -0.25 -35.53 2.11
N ASP A 412 0.22 -36.48 1.31
CA ASP A 412 1.66 -36.69 1.09
C ASP A 412 2.32 -35.53 0.32
N GLU A 413 1.64 -35.00 -0.69
CA GLU A 413 2.11 -33.80 -1.42
C GLU A 413 2.18 -32.59 -0.49
N ALA A 414 1.18 -32.42 0.38
CA ALA A 414 1.15 -31.34 1.36
C ALA A 414 2.34 -31.45 2.33
N ILE A 415 2.61 -32.64 2.88
CA ILE A 415 3.76 -32.90 3.76
C ILE A 415 5.07 -32.61 3.02
N GLY A 416 5.20 -33.03 1.76
CA GLY A 416 6.35 -32.76 0.90
C GLY A 416 6.62 -31.26 0.73
N ARG A 417 5.59 -30.47 0.40
CA ARG A 417 5.69 -29.02 0.25
C ARG A 417 6.06 -28.31 1.55
N LEU A 418 5.48 -28.71 2.68
CA LEU A 418 5.82 -28.16 3.99
C LEU A 418 7.26 -28.48 4.38
N THR A 419 7.74 -29.67 4.03
CA THR A 419 9.15 -30.06 4.25
C THR A 419 10.08 -29.20 3.40
N THR A 420 9.78 -29.00 2.12
CA THR A 420 10.54 -28.09 1.25
C THR A 420 10.56 -26.66 1.79
N LEU A 421 9.43 -26.15 2.29
CA LEU A 421 9.33 -24.83 2.91
C LEU A 421 10.26 -24.71 4.12
N ILE A 422 10.16 -25.68 5.05
CA ILE A 422 10.97 -25.69 6.27
C ILE A 422 12.45 -25.78 5.90
N ASP A 423 12.84 -26.73 5.06
CA ASP A 423 14.26 -26.92 4.72
C ASP A 423 14.87 -25.71 4.02
N ARG A 424 14.10 -24.96 3.21
CA ARG A 424 14.58 -23.79 2.48
C ARG A 424 14.65 -22.53 3.32
N PHE A 425 13.65 -22.28 4.17
CA PHE A 425 13.47 -20.98 4.85
C PHE A 425 13.77 -21.02 6.36
N ASP A 426 14.13 -22.18 6.91
CA ASP A 426 14.51 -22.32 8.31
C ASP A 426 15.92 -21.75 8.58
N VAL A 427 15.95 -20.46 8.91
CA VAL A 427 17.18 -19.72 9.25
C VAL A 427 17.90 -20.33 10.46
N SER A 428 17.20 -21.04 11.36
CA SER A 428 17.81 -21.65 12.56
C SER A 428 18.86 -22.71 12.21
N ARG A 429 18.84 -23.27 10.99
CA ARG A 429 19.86 -24.20 10.51
C ARG A 429 21.08 -23.52 9.88
N ALA A 430 20.96 -22.27 9.43
CA ALA A 430 22.04 -21.53 8.76
C ALA A 430 23.03 -20.86 9.75
N THR A 431 22.77 -20.94 11.06
CA THR A 431 23.42 -20.15 12.11
C THR A 431 24.89 -20.48 12.43
N THR A 432 25.56 -21.36 11.68
CA THR A 432 27.02 -21.56 11.81
C THR A 432 27.84 -20.66 10.89
N GLN A 433 27.22 -20.02 9.90
CA GLN A 433 27.83 -18.86 9.27
C GLN A 433 27.32 -17.61 9.97
N PRO A 434 28.21 -16.76 10.55
CA PRO A 434 27.78 -15.46 11.04
C PRO A 434 27.01 -14.82 9.89
N SER A 435 25.77 -14.35 10.16
CA SER A 435 24.98 -13.63 9.17
C SER A 435 25.81 -12.44 8.69
N GLY A 436 26.56 -12.67 7.61
CA GLY A 436 27.64 -11.80 7.17
C GLY A 436 27.05 -10.50 6.70
N GLY A 437 27.24 -9.45 7.51
CA GLY A 437 26.81 -8.09 7.24
C GLY A 437 25.32 -7.90 7.53
N GLN A 438 24.94 -7.05 8.48
CA GLN A 438 24.72 -5.64 8.13
C GLN A 438 24.94 -5.42 6.64
N ALA A 439 23.86 -5.53 5.86
CA ALA A 439 23.89 -5.29 4.42
C ALA A 439 24.79 -4.06 4.18
N PRO A 440 25.87 -4.20 3.39
CA PRO A 440 26.90 -3.17 3.24
C PRO A 440 26.19 -1.86 2.98
N ARG A 441 26.39 -0.85 3.87
CA ARG A 441 25.68 0.44 3.91
C ARG A 441 25.00 0.70 2.58
N GLN A 442 23.75 0.22 2.48
CA GLN A 442 23.01 0.22 1.24
C GLN A 442 23.06 1.66 0.76
N SER A 443 23.43 1.86 -0.50
CA SER A 443 23.60 3.22 -1.01
C SER A 443 22.32 3.99 -0.66
N VAL A 444 22.43 5.28 -0.32
CA VAL A 444 21.27 6.11 0.08
C VAL A 444 20.14 6.09 -0.97
N PHE A 445 20.43 5.59 -2.18
CA PHE A 445 19.51 5.46 -3.30
C PHE A 445 19.10 4.02 -3.63
N GLN A 446 19.50 3.02 -2.84
CA GLN A 446 19.07 1.65 -3.06
C GLN A 446 17.59 1.51 -2.70
N LYS A 447 16.80 1.05 -3.67
CA LYS A 447 15.36 0.82 -3.48
C LYS A 447 15.14 -0.26 -2.43
N ALA A 448 14.18 -0.05 -1.52
CA ALA A 448 13.79 -1.06 -0.54
C ALA A 448 13.33 -2.37 -1.23
N ASP A 449 13.38 -3.47 -0.50
CA ASP A 449 12.82 -4.75 -0.97
C ASP A 449 11.31 -4.59 -1.25
N PRO A 450 10.82 -4.93 -2.45
CA PRO A 450 9.38 -4.89 -2.78
C PRO A 450 8.51 -5.67 -1.80
N VAL A 451 9.04 -6.69 -1.12
CA VAL A 451 8.28 -7.54 -0.20
C VAL A 451 8.10 -6.91 1.18
N ALA A 452 8.93 -5.93 1.56
CA ALA A 452 8.93 -5.37 2.91
C ALA A 452 7.57 -4.76 3.33
N GLY A 453 6.83 -4.19 2.38
CA GLY A 453 5.51 -3.59 2.63
C GLY A 453 4.37 -4.59 2.79
N LEU A 454 4.55 -5.84 2.32
CA LEU A 454 3.51 -6.86 2.28
C LEU A 454 3.30 -7.61 3.61
N GLY A 455 4.10 -7.32 4.64
CA GLY A 455 3.93 -7.88 5.99
C GLY A 455 4.21 -9.39 6.11
N VAL A 456 4.83 -10.01 5.11
CA VAL A 456 5.12 -11.45 5.13
C VAL A 456 6.36 -11.72 5.97
N ASN A 457 6.16 -12.38 7.11
CA ASN A 457 7.24 -12.83 7.97
C ASN A 457 7.52 -14.33 7.76
N ALA A 458 8.58 -14.64 7.01
CA ALA A 458 8.97 -16.01 6.69
C ALA A 458 9.18 -16.88 7.94
N LYS A 459 9.65 -16.32 9.07
CA LYS A 459 9.84 -17.09 10.31
C LYS A 459 8.52 -17.58 10.90
N ILE A 460 7.49 -16.72 10.89
CA ILE A 460 6.15 -17.09 11.34
C ILE A 460 5.57 -18.16 10.43
N VAL A 461 5.73 -18.01 9.11
CA VAL A 461 5.28 -19.00 8.13
C VAL A 461 5.96 -20.36 8.33
N VAL A 462 7.27 -20.39 8.57
CA VAL A 462 8.02 -21.63 8.87
C VAL A 462 7.52 -22.28 10.16
N SER A 463 7.26 -21.50 11.22
CA SER A 463 6.70 -22.03 12.47
C SER A 463 5.33 -22.69 12.22
N HIS A 464 4.43 -22.00 11.53
CA HIS A 464 3.12 -22.56 11.16
C HIS A 464 3.25 -23.80 10.28
N ALA A 465 4.20 -23.81 9.35
CA ALA A 465 4.47 -24.95 8.48
C ALA A 465 4.93 -26.19 9.27
N ARG A 466 5.77 -26.03 10.30
CA ARG A 466 6.18 -27.13 11.18
C ARG A 466 4.99 -27.75 11.91
N ARG A 467 4.15 -26.91 12.52
CA ARG A 467 2.94 -27.34 13.24
C ARG A 467 1.99 -28.10 12.32
N LEU A 468 1.73 -27.55 11.13
CA LEU A 468 0.87 -28.19 10.14
C LEU A 468 1.47 -29.51 9.62
N ARG A 469 2.78 -29.56 9.37
CA ARG A 469 3.46 -30.78 8.92
C ARG A 469 3.37 -31.88 9.97
N GLU A 470 3.64 -31.56 11.23
CA GLU A 470 3.56 -32.53 12.34
C GLU A 470 2.14 -33.08 12.48
N MET A 471 1.12 -32.22 12.46
CA MET A 471 -0.29 -32.63 12.46
C MET A 471 -0.63 -33.54 11.28
N LEU A 472 -0.28 -33.16 10.05
CA LEU A 472 -0.56 -33.97 8.86
C LEU A 472 0.18 -35.31 8.87
N THR A 473 1.41 -35.34 9.37
CA THR A 473 2.21 -36.56 9.49
C THR A 473 1.58 -37.52 10.49
N ALA A 474 1.12 -37.01 11.64
CA ALA A 474 0.42 -37.79 12.65
C ALA A 474 -0.92 -38.34 12.13
N CYS A 475 -1.66 -37.54 11.36
CA CYS A 475 -2.96 -37.94 10.83
C CYS A 475 -2.86 -38.81 9.57
N ARG A 476 -1.67 -38.99 8.97
CA ARG A 476 -1.47 -39.68 7.68
C ARG A 476 -2.07 -41.08 7.62
N ALA A 477 -2.09 -41.80 8.74
CA ALA A 477 -2.57 -43.18 8.83
C ALA A 477 -4.09 -43.29 9.11
N ASP A 478 -4.80 -42.18 9.26
CA ASP A 478 -6.23 -42.19 9.58
C ASP A 478 -7.04 -42.73 8.37
N ALA A 479 -7.99 -43.64 8.63
CA ALA A 479 -8.80 -44.23 7.57
C ALA A 479 -9.85 -43.23 7.03
N PRO A 480 -9.97 -43.05 5.70
CA PRO A 480 -11.01 -42.21 5.12
C PRO A 480 -12.41 -42.83 5.29
N ARG A 481 -13.45 -42.00 5.30
CA ARG A 481 -14.87 -42.40 5.34
C ARG A 481 -15.69 -41.67 4.28
N HIS A 482 -16.87 -42.19 3.97
CA HIS A 482 -17.77 -41.50 3.05
C HIS A 482 -18.33 -40.23 3.71
N TYR A 483 -18.39 -39.15 2.94
CA TYR A 483 -18.78 -37.82 3.43
C TYR A 483 -20.23 -37.75 3.94
N ASP A 484 -21.15 -38.44 3.26
CA ASP A 484 -22.58 -38.55 3.59
C ASP A 484 -22.85 -39.21 4.95
N GLN A 485 -21.94 -40.06 5.42
CA GLN A 485 -22.02 -40.66 6.75
C GLN A 485 -21.75 -39.65 7.88
N ILE A 486 -21.15 -38.51 7.56
CA ILE A 486 -20.67 -37.51 8.53
C ILE A 486 -21.57 -36.29 8.50
N PHE A 487 -21.84 -35.77 7.30
CA PHE A 487 -22.69 -34.61 7.10
C PHE A 487 -23.90 -35.04 6.28
N VAL A 488 -25.10 -34.81 6.82
CA VAL A 488 -26.37 -35.09 6.13
C VAL A 488 -26.56 -34.05 5.03
N VAL A 489 -25.82 -34.21 3.92
CA VAL A 489 -25.99 -33.41 2.72
C VAL A 489 -26.52 -34.34 1.63
N PRO A 490 -27.78 -34.18 1.19
CA PRO A 490 -28.30 -34.97 0.09
C PRO A 490 -27.55 -34.58 -1.20
N THR A 491 -26.58 -35.41 -1.60
CA THR A 491 -25.87 -35.27 -2.86
C THR A 491 -26.23 -36.42 -3.80
N ASN A 492 -26.56 -36.11 -5.05
CA ASN A 492 -26.87 -37.11 -6.08
C ASN A 492 -25.61 -37.82 -6.63
N ASP A 493 -24.41 -37.34 -6.29
CA ASP A 493 -23.14 -37.97 -6.67
C ASP A 493 -22.70 -39.03 -5.64
N PRO A 494 -22.09 -40.15 -6.08
CA PRO A 494 -21.52 -41.14 -5.17
C PRO A 494 -20.49 -40.45 -4.26
N SER A 495 -20.77 -40.46 -2.95
CA SER A 495 -20.00 -39.71 -1.98
C SER A 495 -18.53 -40.13 -1.98
N PRO A 496 -17.59 -39.22 -2.34
CA PRO A 496 -16.18 -39.57 -2.32
C PRO A 496 -15.74 -39.88 -0.90
N MET A 497 -14.89 -40.90 -0.75
CA MET A 497 -14.17 -41.16 0.49
C MET A 497 -13.29 -39.95 0.81
N ARG A 498 -13.41 -39.40 2.02
CA ARG A 498 -12.64 -38.24 2.47
C ARG A 498 -11.84 -38.58 3.73
N HIS A 499 -10.61 -38.10 3.75
CA HIS A 499 -9.72 -38.25 4.89
C HIS A 499 -10.17 -37.30 6.03
N PRO A 500 -10.13 -37.69 7.31
CA PRO A 500 -10.58 -36.81 8.40
C PRO A 500 -9.78 -35.49 8.48
N ALA A 501 -8.44 -35.54 8.34
CA ALA A 501 -7.64 -34.31 8.28
C ALA A 501 -7.99 -33.39 7.09
N GLN A 502 -8.43 -33.95 5.95
CA GLN A 502 -8.93 -33.17 4.81
C GLN A 502 -10.20 -32.41 5.20
N LEU A 503 -11.12 -33.07 5.90
CA LEU A 503 -12.36 -32.46 6.38
C LEU A 503 -12.10 -31.36 7.40
N LEU A 504 -11.23 -31.62 8.37
CA LEU A 504 -10.81 -30.63 9.37
C LEU A 504 -10.29 -29.35 8.72
N LEU A 505 -9.39 -29.48 7.72
CA LEU A 505 -8.82 -28.33 7.01
C LEU A 505 -9.80 -27.66 6.01
N CYS A 506 -10.98 -28.25 5.78
CA CYS A 506 -12.03 -27.63 4.99
C CYS A 506 -13.04 -26.84 5.83
N LEU A 507 -13.00 -26.97 7.17
CA LEU A 507 -13.84 -26.20 8.06
C LEU A 507 -13.30 -24.76 8.16
N ASP A 508 -14.22 -23.81 8.10
CA ASP A 508 -13.96 -22.38 8.29
C ASP A 508 -14.17 -22.04 9.77
N ASP A 509 -13.14 -21.54 10.45
CA ASP A 509 -13.21 -21.18 11.86
C ASP A 509 -14.06 -19.93 12.12
N THR A 510 -14.37 -19.17 11.06
CA THR A 510 -15.28 -18.03 11.10
C THR A 510 -16.75 -18.39 10.86
N ASP A 511 -17.07 -19.64 10.52
CA ASP A 511 -18.45 -20.07 10.32
C ASP A 511 -19.16 -20.24 11.69
N PRO A 512 -20.37 -19.70 11.89
CA PRO A 512 -21.12 -19.88 13.14
C PRO A 512 -21.34 -21.36 13.53
N CYS A 513 -21.34 -22.27 12.56
CA CYS A 513 -21.48 -23.72 12.77
C CYS A 513 -20.14 -24.43 13.03
N TYR A 514 -19.00 -23.73 13.06
CA TYR A 514 -17.67 -24.33 13.18
C TYR A 514 -17.55 -25.30 14.37
N ARG A 515 -18.01 -24.88 15.57
CA ARG A 515 -17.98 -25.73 16.77
C ARG A 515 -18.82 -27.00 16.61
N ALA A 516 -20.01 -26.88 16.03
CA ALA A 516 -20.89 -28.02 15.79
C ALA A 516 -20.29 -28.98 14.75
N ASN A 517 -19.70 -28.43 13.68
CA ASN A 517 -19.02 -29.21 12.65
C ASN A 517 -17.78 -29.95 13.19
N LEU A 518 -17.02 -29.33 14.08
CA LEU A 518 -15.92 -30.00 14.79
C LEU A 518 -16.44 -31.15 15.66
N GLY A 519 -17.52 -30.95 16.41
CA GLY A 519 -18.15 -32.01 17.22
C GLY A 519 -18.59 -33.20 16.37
N ALA A 520 -19.34 -32.96 15.30
CA ALA A 520 -19.78 -33.99 14.36
C ALA A 520 -18.59 -34.75 13.74
N LEU A 521 -17.51 -34.04 13.42
CA LEU A 521 -16.29 -34.64 12.89
C LEU A 521 -15.56 -35.51 13.94
N ALA A 522 -15.51 -35.09 15.21
CA ALA A 522 -14.94 -35.90 16.28
C ALA A 522 -15.75 -37.19 16.50
N ASP A 523 -17.08 -37.08 16.54
CA ASP A 523 -17.99 -38.22 16.73
C ASP A 523 -17.91 -39.22 15.58
N ALA A 524 -17.67 -38.73 14.36
CA ALA A 524 -17.49 -39.57 13.19
C ALA A 524 -16.13 -40.30 13.16
N PHE A 525 -15.11 -39.81 13.87
CA PHE A 525 -13.74 -40.34 13.82
C PHE A 525 -13.09 -40.54 15.20
N PRO A 526 -13.76 -41.14 16.19
CA PRO A 526 -13.39 -41.03 17.62
C PRO A 526 -12.04 -41.66 17.98
N ALA A 527 -11.54 -42.61 17.18
CA ALA A 527 -10.28 -43.32 17.42
C ALA A 527 -9.11 -42.85 16.53
N THR A 528 -9.26 -41.72 15.84
CA THR A 528 -8.24 -41.18 14.92
C THR A 528 -7.31 -40.18 15.59
N ASN A 529 -6.13 -39.96 15.01
CA ASN A 529 -5.26 -38.86 15.45
C ASN A 529 -5.91 -37.50 15.12
N THR A 530 -6.66 -37.41 14.01
CA THR A 530 -7.41 -36.20 13.69
C THR A 530 -8.42 -35.82 14.79
N ALA A 531 -9.12 -36.78 15.40
CA ALA A 531 -10.05 -36.50 16.49
C ALA A 531 -9.38 -35.88 17.73
N ASP A 532 -8.13 -36.23 18.01
CA ASP A 532 -7.37 -35.59 19.10
C ASP A 532 -7.11 -34.11 18.81
N TYR A 533 -6.70 -33.78 17.58
CA TYR A 533 -6.50 -32.38 17.17
C TYR A 533 -7.82 -31.60 17.15
N ILE A 534 -8.93 -32.24 16.73
CA ILE A 534 -10.27 -31.65 16.81
C ILE A 534 -10.63 -31.33 18.27
N ARG A 535 -10.36 -32.25 19.20
CA ARG A 535 -10.59 -32.04 20.63
C ARG A 535 -9.83 -30.82 21.13
N ILE A 536 -8.55 -30.67 20.77
CA ILE A 536 -7.75 -29.48 21.13
C ILE A 536 -8.42 -28.19 20.61
N ARG A 537 -8.91 -28.18 19.37
CA ARG A 537 -9.60 -27.02 18.79
C ARG A 537 -10.91 -26.71 19.52
N LEU A 538 -11.71 -27.72 19.87
CA LEU A 538 -12.93 -27.56 20.67
C LEU A 538 -12.63 -26.95 22.05
N GLU A 539 -11.55 -27.37 22.70
CA GLU A 539 -11.18 -26.81 24.01
C GLU A 539 -10.61 -25.37 23.91
N LEU A 540 -9.97 -25.00 22.80
CA LEU A 540 -9.58 -23.60 22.55
C LEU A 540 -10.81 -22.66 22.46
N MET A 541 -11.97 -23.18 22.03
CA MET A 541 -13.21 -22.41 21.88
C MET A 541 -14.00 -22.22 23.18
N GLN A 542 -13.51 -22.66 24.35
CA GLN A 542 -14.21 -22.40 25.61
C GLN A 542 -14.03 -20.93 26.03
N PRO A 543 -15.12 -20.22 26.36
CA PRO A 543 -15.02 -18.78 26.66
C PRO A 543 -14.33 -18.50 28.00
N ALA A 544 -14.56 -19.35 29.02
CA ALA A 544 -13.98 -19.16 30.35
C ALA A 544 -12.54 -19.71 30.42
N ILE A 545 -11.59 -18.88 30.84
CA ILE A 545 -10.16 -19.25 31.01
C ILE A 545 -10.02 -20.44 31.96
N SER A 546 -10.69 -20.42 33.12
CA SER A 546 -10.63 -21.50 34.12
C SER A 546 -11.10 -22.84 33.55
N LEU A 547 -12.17 -22.83 32.76
CA LEU A 547 -12.66 -24.02 32.07
C LEU A 547 -11.67 -24.48 30.99
N ARG A 548 -11.08 -23.56 30.21
CA ARG A 548 -10.00 -23.88 29.25
C ARG A 548 -8.84 -24.58 29.96
N ILE A 549 -8.35 -24.05 31.08
CA ILE A 549 -7.28 -24.67 31.88
C ILE A 549 -7.66 -26.09 32.30
N GLN A 550 -8.85 -26.27 32.90
CA GLN A 550 -9.32 -27.58 33.35
C GLN A 550 -9.38 -28.58 32.18
N LYS A 551 -9.94 -28.15 31.05
CA LYS A 551 -10.09 -28.98 29.85
C LYS A 551 -8.75 -29.33 29.22
N PHE A 552 -7.81 -28.40 29.16
CA PHE A 552 -6.45 -28.67 28.67
C PHE A 552 -5.62 -29.54 29.61
N ARG A 553 -5.78 -29.42 30.94
CA ARG A 553 -5.18 -30.38 31.88
C ARG A 553 -5.67 -31.79 31.61
N GLN A 554 -6.98 -31.97 31.44
CA GLN A 554 -7.53 -33.28 31.10
C GLN A 554 -7.03 -33.77 29.73
N ALA A 555 -7.05 -32.92 28.71
CA ALA A 555 -6.57 -33.28 27.38
C ALA A 555 -5.08 -33.65 27.36
N ALA A 556 -4.23 -32.93 28.10
CA ALA A 556 -2.81 -33.24 28.21
C ALA A 556 -2.55 -34.61 28.86
N VAL A 557 -3.37 -35.00 29.85
CA VAL A 557 -3.31 -36.33 30.47
C VAL A 557 -3.81 -37.41 29.50
N ASP A 558 -4.98 -37.21 28.89
CA ASP A 558 -5.62 -38.18 28.00
C ASP A 558 -4.81 -38.43 26.72
N LEU A 559 -4.11 -37.41 26.24
CA LEU A 559 -3.30 -37.46 25.01
C LEU A 559 -1.83 -37.75 25.28
N ARG A 560 -1.45 -38.11 26.51
CA ARG A 560 -0.05 -38.39 26.85
C ARG A 560 0.51 -39.55 26.01
N GLY A 561 1.65 -39.32 25.37
CA GLY A 561 2.28 -40.28 24.45
C GLY A 561 1.65 -40.32 23.05
N ARG A 562 0.61 -39.53 22.79
CA ARG A 562 0.01 -39.37 21.45
C ARG A 562 0.57 -38.11 20.77
N PRO A 563 0.63 -38.04 19.43
CA PRO A 563 1.19 -36.88 18.73
C PRO A 563 0.52 -35.54 19.09
N ALA A 564 -0.79 -35.53 19.29
CA ALA A 564 -1.54 -34.34 19.69
C ALA A 564 -1.27 -33.89 21.14
N GLY A 565 -0.71 -34.76 21.99
CA GLY A 565 -0.40 -34.45 23.39
C GLY A 565 0.60 -33.30 23.54
N ALA A 566 1.57 -33.19 22.61
CA ALA A 566 2.52 -32.09 22.59
C ALA A 566 1.84 -30.71 22.39
N GLU A 567 0.90 -30.63 21.43
CA GLU A 567 0.12 -29.41 21.22
C GLU A 567 -0.78 -29.11 22.43
N ALA A 568 -1.44 -30.11 23.01
CA ALA A 568 -2.30 -29.93 24.17
C ALA A 568 -1.54 -29.35 25.37
N MET A 569 -0.33 -29.84 25.66
CA MET A 569 0.53 -29.31 26.72
C MET A 569 1.02 -27.89 26.41
N PHE A 570 1.39 -27.61 25.16
CA PHE A 570 1.79 -26.27 24.77
C PHE A 570 0.63 -25.27 24.98
N ARG A 571 -0.59 -25.60 24.50
CA ARG A 571 -1.78 -24.77 24.69
C ARG A 571 -2.17 -24.62 26.16
N LEU A 572 -2.01 -25.66 26.98
CA LEU A 572 -2.19 -25.55 28.43
C LEU A 572 -1.27 -24.47 29.02
N ALA A 573 0.02 -24.48 28.65
CA ALA A 573 0.96 -23.47 29.12
C ALA A 573 0.60 -22.05 28.65
N GLU A 574 0.05 -21.88 27.43
CA GLU A 574 -0.43 -20.57 26.97
C GLU A 574 -1.59 -20.06 27.82
N VAL A 575 -2.60 -20.89 28.06
CA VAL A 575 -3.77 -20.48 28.85
C VAL A 575 -3.40 -20.25 30.32
N LEU A 576 -2.47 -21.02 30.88
CA LEU A 576 -1.93 -20.75 32.23
C LEU A 576 -1.21 -19.38 32.30
N GLN A 577 -0.49 -18.98 31.24
CA GLN A 577 0.13 -17.65 31.17
C GLN A 577 -0.92 -16.54 31.04
N GLU A 578 -1.99 -16.76 30.27
CA GLU A 578 -3.13 -15.83 30.21
C GLU A 578 -3.73 -15.58 31.61
N ASP A 579 -3.77 -16.60 32.46
CA ASP A 579 -4.26 -16.52 33.85
C ASP A 579 -3.17 -16.12 34.87
N SER A 580 -2.01 -15.65 34.42
CA SER A 580 -0.86 -15.27 35.25
C SER A 580 -0.28 -16.38 36.15
N LEU A 581 -0.57 -17.65 35.85
CA LEU A 581 0.00 -18.83 36.52
C LEU A 581 1.35 -19.23 35.90
N THR A 582 2.31 -18.30 35.95
CA THR A 582 3.60 -18.43 35.23
C THR A 582 4.47 -19.58 35.71
N SER A 583 4.46 -19.91 37.01
CA SER A 583 5.22 -21.05 37.58
C SER A 583 4.70 -22.39 37.06
N GLU A 584 3.38 -22.58 37.05
CA GLU A 584 2.75 -23.78 36.48
C GLU A 584 2.99 -23.87 34.98
N ALA A 585 2.86 -22.76 34.25
CA ALA A 585 3.13 -22.73 32.82
C ALA A 585 4.57 -23.17 32.50
N ARG A 586 5.57 -22.76 33.31
CA ARG A 586 6.96 -23.22 33.15
C ARG A 586 7.12 -24.71 33.40
N ALA A 587 6.47 -25.25 34.43
CA ALA A 587 6.51 -26.68 34.70
C ALA A 587 5.94 -27.47 33.51
N VAL A 588 4.79 -27.05 32.97
CA VAL A 588 4.18 -27.69 31.79
C VAL A 588 5.09 -27.59 30.55
N LEU A 589 5.77 -26.45 30.33
CA LEU A 589 6.72 -26.32 29.21
C LEU A 589 7.95 -27.20 29.39
N ALA A 590 8.48 -27.34 30.61
CA ALA A 590 9.60 -28.24 30.90
C ALA A 590 9.20 -29.71 30.67
N ASP A 591 8.05 -30.11 31.19
CA ASP A 591 7.50 -31.45 30.99
C ASP A 591 7.25 -31.76 29.50
N LEU A 592 6.80 -30.77 28.73
CA LEU A 592 6.60 -30.88 27.28
C LEU A 592 7.93 -31.14 26.55
N ILE A 593 8.99 -30.42 26.91
CA ILE A 593 10.32 -30.60 26.32
C ILE A 593 10.86 -32.01 26.61
N GLU A 594 10.67 -32.50 27.85
CA GLU A 594 11.11 -33.83 28.25
C GLU A 594 10.30 -34.94 27.56
N ALA A 595 8.97 -34.82 27.56
CA ALA A 595 8.08 -35.87 27.06
C ALA A 595 8.01 -35.94 25.52
N TYR A 596 8.27 -34.83 24.82
CA TYR A 596 8.13 -34.72 23.36
C TYR A 596 9.32 -34.02 22.71
N ALA A 597 10.55 -34.41 23.06
CA ALA A 597 11.79 -33.75 22.61
C ALA A 597 11.88 -33.51 21.08
N GLU A 598 11.32 -34.42 20.27
CA GLU A 598 11.35 -34.35 18.80
C GLU A 598 10.23 -33.50 18.17
N SER A 599 9.27 -33.04 18.97
CA SER A 599 8.13 -32.24 18.49
C SER A 599 8.53 -30.79 18.22
N CYS A 600 7.92 -30.17 17.20
CA CYS A 600 8.09 -28.74 16.96
C CYS A 600 7.55 -27.90 18.14
N TRP A 601 6.59 -28.41 18.90
CA TRP A 601 6.05 -27.77 20.09
C TRP A 601 7.06 -27.73 21.23
N ALA A 602 7.92 -28.74 21.38
CA ALA A 602 9.00 -28.75 22.37
C ALA A 602 10.08 -27.71 22.03
N ALA A 603 10.45 -27.58 20.75
CA ALA A 603 11.39 -26.54 20.31
C ALA A 603 10.85 -25.13 20.61
N GLU A 604 9.57 -24.87 20.31
CA GLU A 604 8.93 -23.60 20.63
C GLU A 604 8.78 -23.36 22.13
N ALA A 605 8.49 -24.42 22.90
CA ALA A 605 8.46 -24.38 24.36
C ALA A 605 9.80 -23.98 24.95
N GLY A 606 10.92 -24.48 24.41
CA GLY A 606 12.27 -24.07 24.83
C GLY A 606 12.52 -22.58 24.62
N HIS A 607 12.12 -22.04 23.46
CA HIS A 607 12.21 -20.60 23.20
C HIS A 607 11.37 -19.80 24.19
N ARG A 608 10.12 -20.21 24.45
CA ARG A 608 9.22 -19.53 25.38
C ARG A 608 9.70 -19.62 26.83
N LEU A 609 10.27 -20.75 27.25
CA LEU A 609 10.84 -20.91 28.59
C LEU A 609 12.03 -19.96 28.80
N SER A 610 12.87 -19.80 27.79
CA SER A 610 13.99 -18.85 27.84
C SER A 610 13.54 -17.39 27.94
N SER A 611 12.48 -16.98 27.21
CA SER A 611 11.95 -15.61 27.32
C SER A 611 11.32 -15.35 28.69
N LEU A 612 10.58 -16.31 29.24
CA LEU A 612 10.03 -16.20 30.60
C LEU A 612 11.13 -16.08 31.66
N SER A 613 12.26 -16.77 31.49
CA SER A 613 13.38 -16.69 32.44
C SER A 613 14.09 -15.33 32.42
N MET A 614 14.05 -14.60 31.30
CA MET A 614 14.62 -13.26 31.21
C MET A 614 13.77 -12.23 31.95
N ILE A 615 12.44 -12.36 31.91
CA ILE A 615 11.52 -11.43 32.60
C ILE A 615 11.77 -11.46 34.11
N ASP A 616 11.93 -12.65 34.72
CA ASP A 616 12.19 -12.77 36.16
C ASP A 616 13.50 -12.13 36.61
N ARG A 617 14.52 -12.14 35.75
CA ARG A 617 15.81 -11.50 36.04
C ARG A 617 15.74 -9.98 35.99
N VAL A 618 14.72 -9.42 35.35
CA VAL A 618 14.50 -7.97 35.29
C VAL A 618 13.61 -7.50 36.44
N THR A 619 12.75 -8.38 36.97
CA THR A 619 11.84 -8.06 38.09
C THR A 619 12.46 -8.29 39.46
N ASN A 620 13.50 -9.13 39.56
CA ASN A 620 14.31 -9.33 40.77
C ASN A 620 15.52 -8.40 40.75
#